data_AF-A0A8H7UYP7-F1
#
_entry.id   AF-A0A8H7UYP7-F1
#
_cell.length_a   1.000
_cell.length_b   1.000
_cell.length_c   1.000
_cell.angle_alpha   90.00
_cell.angle_beta   90.00
_cell.angle_gamma   90.00
#
_symmetry.space_group_name_H-M   'P 1'
#
loop_
_entity.id
_entity.type
_entity.pdbx_description
1 polymer ?
#
loop_
_entity_poly.entity_id
_entity_poly.type
_entity_poly.pdbx_seq_one_letter_code
_entity_poly.pdbx_strand_id
1 'polypeptide(L)'
;MSKLSILNENNEAIVGILEKKPDIDEGRPQPRIVLIVHGILGHKDYLFQRVLAQSLPITSFRFDFRGNGESGGSPGYCNILEDTDDIHTVAKHFEDLGYEIYAVIGHSRGALSAFKFATTCEKPLPIVVNLSGRYKMNDNQLKTSRPEIGKALEEHGYFDWHVKQRDRIATVKVTQPEVEKFYNWSNEHVSRMPLSTCVLTCHGLKDKTVPPYNAAMFANKIPNHTLVLLPEGDHNFRGQFEQVTQVVVDFFSKHEHDNYQRALSMGQTTSLVIPRWVDIDGVNNFRDVGGWPLKDGSGYIRERLVFRSGHLSKLSPQGSAQLNKLNIKATFDFRLDHEIKRDGIMQELPGVTRFGYNLYENVVKSDKDLYKALMVFLEGEEGFAEGYMTILESGKKLIGDVFRYMIKELSIEQRSAMVIHCTAGKDRTGVFVMTLLGLCGVDDEIIAKEYELTNLGYFDFEKHLENRARQVGVTIDVMRAALSASIGGMRLTITQVKQKYGSFEGYVRDGCGLSSTEIQAIRNLMIVPIRFEERQLYRPKI
;
A
#
# COMPACT_ATOMS: atom_id res chain seq x y z
N MET A 1 -29.13 13.50 18.41
CA MET A 1 -29.44 13.31 16.98
C MET A 1 -30.66 14.14 16.60
N SER A 2 -30.64 14.82 15.44
CA SER A 2 -31.80 15.54 14.91
C SER A 2 -31.97 15.27 13.42
N LYS A 3 -33.20 15.03 12.98
CA LYS A 3 -33.52 14.90 11.56
C LYS A 3 -33.67 16.27 10.92
N LEU A 4 -33.02 16.49 9.77
CA LEU A 4 -33.09 17.72 9.01
C LEU A 4 -33.56 17.45 7.59
N SER A 5 -34.13 18.48 6.97
CA SER A 5 -34.58 18.50 5.58
C SER A 5 -34.03 19.77 4.93
N ILE A 6 -33.16 19.62 3.95
CA ILE A 6 -32.47 20.72 3.25
C ILE A 6 -32.99 20.76 1.82
N LEU A 7 -33.44 21.91 1.33
CA LEU A 7 -33.94 22.01 -0.05
C LEU A 7 -32.77 22.22 -1.01
N ASN A 8 -32.75 21.47 -2.12
CA ASN A 8 -31.86 21.74 -3.24
C ASN A 8 -32.44 22.83 -4.16
N GLU A 9 -31.70 23.20 -5.21
CA GLU A 9 -32.10 24.21 -6.19
C GLU A 9 -33.43 23.91 -6.91
N ASN A 10 -33.86 22.65 -6.95
CA ASN A 10 -35.11 22.19 -7.55
C ASN A 10 -36.26 22.08 -6.53
N ASN A 11 -36.09 22.61 -5.31
CA ASN A 11 -37.03 22.46 -4.18
C ASN A 11 -37.28 21.00 -3.76
N GLU A 12 -36.35 20.10 -4.06
CA GLU A 12 -36.40 18.72 -3.57
C GLU A 12 -35.75 18.65 -2.18
N ALA A 13 -36.40 17.96 -1.25
CA ALA A 13 -35.90 17.79 0.10
C ALA A 13 -34.77 16.74 0.16
N ILE A 14 -33.59 17.12 0.63
CA ILE A 14 -32.49 16.25 1.01
C ILE A 14 -32.57 16.01 2.52
N VAL A 15 -32.90 14.77 2.89
CA VAL A 15 -33.24 14.40 4.27
C VAL A 15 -32.09 13.64 4.92
N GLY A 16 -31.69 14.10 6.10
CA GLY A 16 -30.56 13.50 6.82
C GLY A 16 -30.70 13.54 8.34
N ILE A 17 -29.75 12.89 9.01
CA ILE A 17 -29.63 12.86 10.47
C ILE A 17 -28.33 13.54 10.87
N LEU A 18 -28.46 14.58 11.69
CA LEU A 18 -27.35 15.27 12.34
C LEU A 18 -27.02 14.61 13.68
N GLU A 19 -25.79 14.15 13.80
CA GLU A 19 -25.17 13.61 15.00
C GLU A 19 -24.25 14.69 15.60
N LYS A 20 -24.74 15.47 16.57
CA LYS A 20 -23.95 16.56 17.19
C LYS A 20 -22.94 16.01 18.19
N LYS A 21 -21.68 16.41 18.03
CA LYS A 21 -20.54 16.09 18.90
C LYS A 21 -19.61 17.30 18.95
N PRO A 22 -19.99 18.34 19.71
CA PRO A 22 -19.27 19.62 19.70
C PRO A 22 -17.94 19.58 20.47
N ASP A 23 -17.77 18.62 21.38
CA ASP A 23 -16.72 18.60 22.39
C ASP A 23 -15.30 18.74 21.79
N ILE A 24 -15.02 18.07 20.66
CA ILE A 24 -13.69 18.12 20.01
C ILE A 24 -13.38 19.44 19.29
N ASP A 25 -14.42 20.24 19.04
CA ASP A 25 -14.32 21.54 18.37
C ASP A 25 -14.56 22.72 19.32
N GLU A 26 -14.65 22.46 20.63
CA GLU A 26 -14.79 23.51 21.63
C GLU A 26 -13.58 24.47 21.55
N GLY A 27 -13.87 25.77 21.44
CA GLY A 27 -12.85 26.81 21.29
C GLY A 27 -12.32 27.02 19.86
N ARG A 28 -12.78 26.26 18.86
CA ARG A 28 -12.46 26.53 17.45
C ARG A 28 -13.26 27.73 16.91
N PRO A 29 -12.69 28.52 15.97
CA PRO A 29 -13.42 29.61 15.32
C PRO A 29 -14.64 29.13 14.51
N GLN A 30 -14.52 27.94 13.91
CA GLN A 30 -15.59 27.28 13.16
C GLN A 30 -15.67 25.80 13.61
N PRO A 31 -16.84 25.31 14.04
CA PRO A 31 -17.02 23.90 14.31
C PRO A 31 -16.94 23.11 13.00
N ARG A 32 -16.45 21.88 13.05
CA ARG A 32 -16.30 21.03 11.87
C ARG A 32 -17.49 20.11 11.72
N ILE A 33 -17.75 19.70 10.48
CA ILE A 33 -18.74 18.68 10.17
C ILE A 33 -18.22 17.68 9.13
N VAL A 34 -18.58 16.41 9.35
CA VAL A 34 -18.33 15.30 8.44
C VAL A 34 -19.61 14.91 7.72
N LEU A 35 -19.58 14.86 6.40
CA LEU A 35 -20.71 14.38 5.59
C LEU A 35 -20.54 12.89 5.30
N ILE A 36 -21.60 12.09 5.45
CA ILE A 36 -21.59 10.65 5.19
C ILE A 36 -22.62 10.32 4.12
N VAL A 37 -22.17 9.69 3.02
CA VAL A 37 -22.98 9.41 1.84
C VAL A 37 -22.97 7.93 1.45
N HIS A 38 -24.13 7.43 1.01
CA HIS A 38 -24.36 6.00 0.80
C HIS A 38 -24.12 5.55 -0.65
N GLY A 39 -24.02 4.23 -0.84
CA GLY A 39 -23.88 3.61 -2.17
C GLY A 39 -25.20 3.43 -2.92
N ILE A 40 -25.14 2.66 -4.01
CA ILE A 40 -26.33 2.34 -4.83
C ILE A 40 -27.34 1.56 -3.99
N LEU A 41 -28.62 1.94 -4.09
CA LEU A 41 -29.74 1.43 -3.27
C LEU A 41 -29.58 1.60 -1.76
N GLY A 42 -28.57 2.36 -1.33
CA GLY A 42 -28.39 2.71 0.05
C GLY A 42 -29.41 3.75 0.51
N HIS A 43 -29.33 4.01 1.80
CA HIS A 43 -29.93 5.13 2.50
C HIS A 43 -28.98 5.51 3.64
N LYS A 44 -29.24 6.62 4.32
CA LYS A 44 -28.40 7.19 5.38
C LYS A 44 -28.18 6.30 6.60
N ASP A 45 -29.01 5.28 6.80
CA ASP A 45 -28.88 4.30 7.89
C ASP A 45 -28.54 2.88 7.37
N TYR A 46 -28.12 2.77 6.11
CA TYR A 46 -27.71 1.51 5.50
C TYR A 46 -26.40 1.02 6.12
N LEU A 47 -26.19 -0.30 6.20
CA LEU A 47 -24.95 -0.96 6.65
C LEU A 47 -24.32 -0.37 7.94
N PHE A 48 -23.13 0.21 7.82
CA PHE A 48 -22.31 0.72 8.92
C PHE A 48 -22.46 2.23 9.10
N GLN A 49 -23.20 2.95 8.25
CA GLN A 49 -23.28 4.40 8.20
C GLN A 49 -23.79 4.99 9.54
N ARG A 50 -24.78 4.34 10.16
CA ARG A 50 -25.29 4.71 11.48
C ARG A 50 -24.25 4.51 12.58
N VAL A 51 -23.60 3.34 12.61
CA VAL A 51 -22.57 3.01 13.60
C VAL A 51 -21.37 3.95 13.44
N LEU A 52 -20.97 4.23 12.21
CA LEU A 52 -19.90 5.17 11.89
C LEU A 52 -20.20 6.58 12.42
N ALA A 53 -21.38 7.13 12.15
CA ALA A 53 -21.79 8.42 12.68
C ALA A 53 -21.73 8.46 14.22
N GLN A 54 -22.16 7.38 14.87
CA GLN A 54 -22.14 7.22 16.33
C GLN A 54 -20.72 7.05 16.90
N SER A 55 -19.75 6.55 16.13
CA SER A 55 -18.37 6.37 16.59
C SER A 55 -17.43 7.53 16.26
N LEU A 56 -17.72 8.35 15.25
CA LEU A 56 -16.87 9.51 14.90
C LEU A 56 -16.79 10.52 16.05
N PRO A 57 -15.62 11.09 16.40
CA PRO A 57 -15.55 12.08 17.47
C PRO A 57 -16.07 13.48 17.07
N ILE A 58 -16.28 13.71 15.77
CA ILE A 58 -16.68 14.99 15.17
C ILE A 58 -18.18 14.96 14.85
N THR A 59 -18.83 16.12 14.87
CA THR A 59 -20.21 16.28 14.39
C THR A 59 -20.34 15.73 12.96
N SER A 60 -21.38 14.94 12.70
CA SER A 60 -21.59 14.35 11.36
C SER A 60 -23.02 14.48 10.88
N PHE A 61 -23.18 14.57 9.57
CA PHE A 61 -24.48 14.57 8.89
C PHE A 61 -24.50 13.49 7.81
N ARG A 62 -25.36 12.49 8.02
CA ARG A 62 -25.62 11.41 7.06
C ARG A 62 -26.96 11.65 6.40
N PHE A 63 -27.02 11.60 5.08
CA PHE A 63 -28.24 11.95 4.34
C PHE A 63 -28.52 11.00 3.19
N ASP A 64 -29.78 10.98 2.77
CA ASP A 64 -30.23 10.26 1.59
C ASP A 64 -30.00 11.15 0.36
N PHE A 65 -29.36 10.64 -0.68
CA PHE A 65 -29.34 11.31 -1.97
C PHE A 65 -30.76 11.49 -2.53
N ARG A 66 -30.97 12.44 -3.43
CA ARG A 66 -32.26 12.58 -4.14
C ARG A 66 -32.63 11.25 -4.82
N GLY A 67 -33.91 10.89 -4.78
CA GLY A 67 -34.44 9.62 -5.27
C GLY A 67 -34.21 8.42 -4.33
N ASN A 68 -33.54 8.61 -3.20
CA ASN A 68 -33.24 7.58 -2.21
C ASN A 68 -33.90 7.87 -0.85
N GLY A 69 -34.18 6.80 -0.09
CA GLY A 69 -34.60 6.86 1.30
C GLY A 69 -35.81 7.78 1.54
N GLU A 70 -35.58 8.84 2.32
CA GLU A 70 -36.60 9.83 2.69
C GLU A 70 -36.47 11.15 1.91
N SER A 71 -35.47 11.28 1.04
CA SER A 71 -35.29 12.46 0.20
C SER A 71 -36.30 12.48 -0.96
N GLY A 72 -36.59 13.69 -1.45
CA GLY A 72 -37.38 13.91 -2.65
C GLY A 72 -36.65 13.48 -3.92
N GLY A 73 -37.23 13.80 -5.08
CA GLY A 73 -36.68 13.44 -6.39
C GLY A 73 -37.07 12.05 -6.87
N SER A 74 -36.69 11.74 -8.11
CA SER A 74 -37.06 10.50 -8.78
C SER A 74 -36.02 9.40 -8.54
N PRO A 75 -36.44 8.15 -8.23
CA PRO A 75 -35.51 7.03 -8.12
C PRO A 75 -34.80 6.74 -9.44
N GLY A 76 -33.53 6.32 -9.40
CA GLY A 76 -32.73 5.99 -10.59
C GLY A 76 -31.55 5.06 -10.30
N TYR A 77 -30.86 4.59 -11.36
CA TYR A 77 -29.77 3.60 -11.26
C TYR A 77 -28.55 4.16 -10.51
N CYS A 78 -28.00 5.29 -10.99
CA CYS A 78 -26.84 5.98 -10.42
C CYS A 78 -26.54 7.27 -11.19
N ASN A 79 -26.57 8.43 -10.53
CA ASN A 79 -26.17 9.70 -11.14
C ASN A 79 -25.14 10.43 -10.26
N ILE A 80 -23.85 10.22 -10.56
CA ILE A 80 -22.75 10.75 -9.75
C ILE A 80 -22.74 12.29 -9.74
N LEU A 81 -23.21 12.94 -10.82
CA LEU A 81 -23.27 14.41 -10.88
C LEU A 81 -24.36 14.95 -9.94
N GLU A 82 -25.58 14.41 -10.00
CA GLU A 82 -26.66 14.82 -9.09
C GLU A 82 -26.33 14.50 -7.62
N ASP A 83 -25.74 13.33 -7.35
CA ASP A 83 -25.24 12.99 -6.02
C ASP A 83 -24.18 14.03 -5.56
N THR A 84 -23.32 14.50 -6.46
CA THR A 84 -22.31 15.54 -6.15
C THR A 84 -22.98 16.88 -5.86
N ASP A 85 -24.01 17.25 -6.62
CA ASP A 85 -24.78 18.49 -6.41
C ASP A 85 -25.54 18.46 -5.07
N ASP A 86 -26.01 17.28 -4.64
CA ASP A 86 -26.58 17.08 -3.30
C ASP A 86 -25.53 17.29 -2.21
N ILE A 87 -24.29 16.80 -2.39
CA ILE A 87 -23.20 17.07 -1.45
C ILE A 87 -22.91 18.57 -1.39
N HIS A 88 -22.85 19.27 -2.53
CA HIS A 88 -22.69 20.73 -2.57
C HIS A 88 -23.84 21.46 -1.87
N THR A 89 -25.08 21.03 -2.07
CA THR A 89 -26.27 21.60 -1.41
C THR A 89 -26.17 21.48 0.10
N VAL A 90 -25.86 20.28 0.60
CA VAL A 90 -25.72 20.01 2.03
C VAL A 90 -24.52 20.75 2.61
N ALA A 91 -23.37 20.75 1.93
CA ALA A 91 -22.18 21.49 2.32
C ALA A 91 -22.49 22.98 2.51
N LYS A 92 -23.09 23.61 1.49
CA LYS A 92 -23.48 25.02 1.52
C LYS A 92 -24.39 25.33 2.71
N HIS A 93 -25.39 24.49 2.97
CA HIS A 93 -26.29 24.67 4.11
C HIS A 93 -25.54 24.72 5.44
N PHE A 94 -24.57 23.83 5.66
CA PHE A 94 -23.79 23.83 6.89
C PHE A 94 -22.74 24.95 6.95
N GLU A 95 -22.14 25.33 5.82
CA GLU A 95 -21.28 26.51 5.75
C GLU A 95 -22.03 27.80 6.09
N ASP A 96 -23.28 27.96 5.63
CA ASP A 96 -24.15 29.08 5.97
C ASP A 96 -24.51 29.09 7.47
N LEU A 97 -24.48 27.93 8.13
CA LEU A 97 -24.60 27.78 9.59
C LEU A 97 -23.26 27.95 10.34
N GLY A 98 -22.17 28.25 9.64
CA GLY A 98 -20.85 28.52 10.21
C GLY A 98 -19.96 27.29 10.40
N TYR A 99 -20.32 26.14 9.85
CA TYR A 99 -19.48 24.94 9.93
C TYR A 99 -18.40 24.94 8.84
N GLU A 100 -17.25 24.35 9.17
CA GLU A 100 -16.25 23.92 8.19
C GLU A 100 -16.59 22.50 7.71
N ILE A 101 -16.71 22.30 6.39
CA ILE A 101 -16.85 20.97 5.81
C ILE A 101 -15.48 20.28 5.88
N TYR A 102 -15.30 19.45 6.89
CA TYR A 102 -14.01 18.86 7.21
C TYR A 102 -13.73 17.58 6.44
N ALA A 103 -14.77 16.77 6.21
CA ALA A 103 -14.61 15.54 5.46
C ALA A 103 -15.89 15.09 4.76
N VAL A 104 -15.71 14.28 3.71
CA VAL A 104 -16.79 13.50 3.09
C VAL A 104 -16.40 12.03 3.09
N ILE A 105 -17.27 11.19 3.66
CA ILE A 105 -17.12 9.74 3.73
C ILE A 105 -18.16 9.09 2.83
N GLY A 106 -17.69 8.36 1.82
CA GLY A 106 -18.56 7.70 0.85
C GLY A 106 -18.37 6.20 0.78
N HIS A 107 -19.47 5.47 0.61
CA HIS A 107 -19.46 4.03 0.30
C HIS A 107 -19.86 3.76 -1.15
N SER A 108 -19.13 2.90 -1.85
CA SER A 108 -19.45 2.44 -3.21
C SER A 108 -19.68 3.64 -4.16
N ARG A 109 -20.88 3.82 -4.74
CA ARG A 109 -21.24 5.03 -5.52
C ARG A 109 -20.97 6.33 -4.76
N GLY A 110 -21.35 6.40 -3.49
CA GLY A 110 -21.16 7.59 -2.67
C GLY A 110 -19.68 7.99 -2.55
N ALA A 111 -18.75 7.03 -2.63
CA ALA A 111 -17.32 7.33 -2.67
C ALA A 111 -16.91 8.06 -3.96
N LEU A 112 -17.53 7.72 -5.10
CA LEU A 112 -17.28 8.39 -6.38
C LEU A 112 -17.79 9.83 -6.35
N SER A 113 -18.99 10.03 -5.81
CA SER A 113 -19.57 11.36 -5.62
C SER A 113 -18.75 12.19 -4.63
N ALA A 114 -18.22 11.59 -3.56
CA ALA A 114 -17.32 12.24 -2.62
C ALA A 114 -15.99 12.67 -3.28
N PHE A 115 -15.39 11.81 -4.11
CA PHE A 115 -14.20 12.18 -4.89
C PHE A 115 -14.49 13.29 -5.88
N LYS A 116 -15.62 13.21 -6.57
CA LYS A 116 -16.01 14.24 -7.52
C LYS A 116 -16.15 15.58 -6.82
N PHE A 117 -16.92 15.64 -5.73
CA PHE A 117 -17.06 16.81 -4.87
C PHE A 117 -15.70 17.37 -4.43
N ALA A 118 -14.83 16.53 -3.88
CA ALA A 118 -13.52 16.95 -3.37
C ALA A 118 -12.59 17.55 -4.44
N THR A 119 -12.80 17.19 -5.72
CA THR A 119 -12.05 17.75 -6.86
C THR A 119 -12.71 18.94 -7.53
N THR A 120 -13.92 19.32 -7.10
CA THR A 120 -14.70 20.44 -7.67
C THR A 120 -15.13 21.48 -6.65
N CYS A 121 -14.96 21.23 -5.35
CA CYS A 121 -15.25 22.20 -4.30
C CYS A 121 -14.30 23.39 -4.33
N GLU A 122 -14.82 24.59 -4.06
CA GLU A 122 -14.04 25.83 -4.10
C GLU A 122 -12.93 25.86 -3.05
N LYS A 123 -13.25 25.39 -1.84
CA LYS A 123 -12.29 25.21 -0.75
C LYS A 123 -11.80 23.76 -0.77
N PRO A 124 -10.48 23.50 -0.74
CA PRO A 124 -9.97 22.13 -0.65
C PRO A 124 -10.52 21.41 0.58
N LEU A 125 -11.21 20.29 0.35
CA LEU A 125 -11.72 19.44 1.41
C LEU A 125 -10.54 18.79 2.17
N PRO A 126 -10.43 18.90 3.50
CA PRO A 126 -9.30 18.33 4.24
C PRO A 126 -9.19 16.80 4.14
N ILE A 127 -10.32 16.08 4.23
CA ILE A 127 -10.33 14.62 4.23
C ILE A 127 -11.39 14.04 3.28
N VAL A 128 -11.00 13.02 2.51
CA VAL A 128 -11.94 12.15 1.77
C VAL A 128 -11.76 10.72 2.23
N VAL A 129 -12.87 10.03 2.51
CA VAL A 129 -12.85 8.59 2.83
C VAL A 129 -13.65 7.83 1.79
N ASN A 130 -12.97 6.89 1.14
CA ASN A 130 -13.49 5.99 0.12
C ASN A 130 -13.63 4.57 0.68
N LEU A 131 -14.87 4.11 0.84
CA LEU A 131 -15.19 2.76 1.30
C LEU A 131 -15.72 1.95 0.11
N SER A 132 -14.95 1.00 -0.38
CA SER A 132 -15.33 0.12 -1.51
C SER A 132 -15.67 0.83 -2.84
N GLY A 133 -15.07 1.99 -3.14
CA GLY A 133 -15.29 2.72 -4.39
C GLY A 133 -14.64 2.05 -5.61
N ARG A 134 -15.27 2.21 -6.77
CA ARG A 134 -14.81 1.65 -8.06
C ARG A 134 -14.03 2.68 -8.87
N TYR A 135 -12.78 2.40 -9.20
CA TYR A 135 -11.97 3.26 -10.07
C TYR A 135 -12.30 3.03 -11.53
N LYS A 136 -12.16 1.78 -12.00
CA LYS A 136 -12.40 1.37 -13.39
C LYS A 136 -13.84 0.92 -13.55
N MET A 137 -14.64 1.74 -14.24
CA MET A 137 -16.08 1.52 -14.39
C MET A 137 -16.41 0.41 -15.40
N ASN A 138 -15.65 0.32 -16.49
CA ASN A 138 -15.92 -0.61 -17.60
C ASN A 138 -15.02 -1.86 -17.56
N ASP A 139 -15.36 -2.82 -16.71
CA ASP A 139 -14.73 -4.15 -16.61
C ASP A 139 -15.68 -5.30 -16.97
N ASN A 140 -16.75 -4.99 -17.73
CA ASN A 140 -17.74 -5.95 -18.23
C ASN A 140 -18.48 -6.74 -17.13
N GLN A 141 -18.48 -6.24 -15.89
CA GLN A 141 -18.89 -7.02 -14.74
C GLN A 141 -20.39 -7.31 -14.65
N LEU A 142 -21.28 -6.48 -15.23
CA LEU A 142 -22.72 -6.81 -15.28
C LEU A 142 -22.94 -8.14 -16.03
N LYS A 143 -22.21 -8.36 -17.13
CA LYS A 143 -22.30 -9.61 -17.89
C LYS A 143 -21.70 -10.82 -17.15
N THR A 144 -20.70 -10.60 -16.29
CA THR A 144 -20.01 -11.70 -15.59
C THR A 144 -20.52 -11.99 -14.18
N SER A 145 -21.05 -10.99 -13.47
CA SER A 145 -21.50 -11.10 -12.06
C SER A 145 -23.02 -11.04 -11.89
N ARG A 146 -23.74 -10.51 -12.88
CA ARG A 146 -25.21 -10.36 -12.92
C ARG A 146 -25.73 -10.74 -14.32
N PRO A 147 -25.44 -11.96 -14.82
CA PRO A 147 -25.76 -12.36 -16.19
C PRO A 147 -27.26 -12.18 -16.53
N GLU A 148 -28.14 -12.31 -15.54
CA GLU A 148 -29.58 -12.06 -15.66
C GLU A 148 -29.91 -10.59 -16.03
N ILE A 149 -29.19 -9.63 -15.45
CA ILE A 149 -29.36 -8.20 -15.75
C ILE A 149 -28.78 -7.90 -17.13
N GLY A 150 -27.60 -8.43 -17.44
CA GLY A 150 -26.98 -8.29 -18.76
C GLY A 150 -27.89 -8.79 -19.88
N LYS A 151 -28.52 -9.95 -19.68
CA LYS A 151 -29.48 -10.52 -20.62
C LYS A 151 -30.75 -9.67 -20.76
N ALA A 152 -31.33 -9.20 -19.65
CA ALA A 152 -32.52 -8.34 -19.70
C ALA A 152 -32.26 -7.03 -20.46
N LEU A 153 -31.10 -6.42 -20.25
CA LEU A 153 -30.65 -5.24 -20.98
C LEU A 153 -30.47 -5.50 -22.48
N GLU A 154 -29.91 -6.65 -22.87
CA GLU A 154 -29.75 -7.03 -24.28
C GLU A 154 -31.09 -7.33 -24.97
N GLU A 155 -32.02 -8.01 -24.28
CA GLU A 155 -33.30 -8.43 -24.86
C GLU A 155 -34.36 -7.32 -24.86
N HIS A 156 -34.39 -6.48 -23.82
CA HIS A 156 -35.49 -5.53 -23.58
C HIS A 156 -35.02 -4.07 -23.51
N GLY A 157 -33.71 -3.82 -23.45
CA GLY A 157 -33.14 -2.46 -23.28
C GLY A 157 -33.31 -1.88 -21.86
N TYR A 158 -33.89 -2.63 -20.93
CA TYR A 158 -34.07 -2.25 -19.54
C TYR A 158 -34.21 -3.48 -18.64
N PHE A 159 -34.08 -3.27 -17.33
CA PHE A 159 -34.50 -4.25 -16.32
C PHE A 159 -35.22 -3.54 -15.17
N ASP A 160 -36.10 -4.27 -14.51
CA ASP A 160 -36.79 -3.76 -13.32
C ASP A 160 -35.92 -3.96 -12.09
N TRP A 161 -35.62 -2.85 -11.43
CA TRP A 161 -34.82 -2.83 -10.21
C TRP A 161 -35.68 -2.57 -8.98
N HIS A 162 -35.78 -3.55 -8.10
CA HIS A 162 -36.53 -3.42 -6.86
C HIS A 162 -35.68 -2.78 -5.76
N VAL A 163 -36.07 -1.57 -5.34
CA VAL A 163 -35.39 -0.75 -4.34
C VAL A 163 -36.26 -0.65 -3.10
N LYS A 164 -35.70 -0.95 -1.93
CA LYS A 164 -36.42 -0.78 -0.66
C LYS A 164 -36.41 0.71 -0.26
N GLN A 165 -37.60 1.32 -0.20
CA GLN A 165 -37.80 2.70 0.26
C GLN A 165 -38.68 2.69 1.53
N ARG A 166 -38.09 2.98 2.70
CA ARG A 166 -38.76 2.89 4.02
C ARG A 166 -39.52 1.56 4.19
N ASP A 167 -40.83 1.59 3.95
CA ASP A 167 -41.80 0.54 4.24
C ASP A 167 -42.34 -0.13 2.96
N ARG A 168 -41.86 0.28 1.78
CA ARG A 168 -42.28 -0.24 0.48
C ARG A 168 -41.10 -0.66 -0.39
N ILE A 169 -41.36 -1.56 -1.33
CA ILE A 169 -40.45 -1.85 -2.43
C ILE A 169 -40.93 -1.02 -3.62
N ALA A 170 -40.09 -0.09 -4.08
CA ALA A 170 -40.30 0.65 -5.31
C ALA A 170 -39.60 -0.09 -6.46
N THR A 171 -40.29 -0.28 -7.57
CA THR A 171 -39.68 -0.80 -8.79
C THR A 171 -39.23 0.36 -9.64
N VAL A 172 -37.93 0.42 -9.91
CA VAL A 172 -37.27 1.43 -10.75
C VAL A 172 -36.90 0.75 -12.05
N LYS A 173 -37.44 1.24 -13.16
CA LYS A 173 -37.03 0.77 -14.48
C LYS A 173 -35.67 1.37 -14.81
N VAL A 174 -34.65 0.52 -14.91
CA VAL A 174 -33.30 0.92 -15.26
C VAL A 174 -33.06 0.62 -16.72
N THR A 175 -32.74 1.65 -17.49
CA THR A 175 -32.54 1.56 -18.93
C THR A 175 -31.06 1.36 -19.30
N GLN A 176 -30.81 0.79 -20.48
CA GLN A 176 -29.46 0.62 -21.04
C GLN A 176 -28.67 1.94 -21.09
N PRO A 177 -29.23 3.09 -21.52
CA PRO A 177 -28.51 4.37 -21.49
C PRO A 177 -28.08 4.82 -20.09
N GLU A 178 -28.85 4.54 -19.04
CA GLU A 178 -28.48 4.87 -17.67
C GLU A 178 -27.29 4.02 -17.18
N VAL A 179 -27.29 2.74 -17.55
CA VAL A 179 -26.16 1.84 -17.28
C VAL A 179 -24.93 2.32 -18.04
N GLU A 180 -25.06 2.65 -19.31
CA GLU A 180 -23.95 3.17 -20.13
C GLU A 180 -23.39 4.48 -19.57
N LYS A 181 -24.24 5.40 -19.11
CA LYS A 181 -23.83 6.64 -18.45
C LYS A 181 -22.95 6.36 -17.24
N PHE A 182 -23.32 5.38 -16.41
CA PHE A 182 -22.52 4.95 -15.27
C PHE A 182 -21.21 4.27 -15.68
N TYR A 183 -21.24 3.40 -16.68
CA TYR A 183 -20.07 2.66 -17.17
C TYR A 183 -19.03 3.54 -17.87
N ASN A 184 -19.48 4.61 -18.52
CA ASN A 184 -18.62 5.57 -19.20
C ASN A 184 -18.09 6.67 -18.26
N TRP A 185 -18.48 6.64 -16.98
CA TRP A 185 -17.93 7.56 -15.99
C TRP A 185 -16.40 7.37 -15.84
N SER A 186 -15.67 8.48 -15.73
CA SER A 186 -14.23 8.48 -15.54
C SER A 186 -13.84 9.03 -14.18
N ASN A 187 -13.10 8.21 -13.41
CA ASN A 187 -12.50 8.61 -12.14
C ASN A 187 -11.10 9.20 -12.29
N GLU A 188 -10.59 9.44 -13.50
CA GLU A 188 -9.25 10.03 -13.70
C GLU A 188 -9.09 11.42 -13.07
N HIS A 189 -10.20 12.11 -12.81
CA HIS A 189 -10.21 13.42 -12.15
C HIS A 189 -9.55 13.40 -10.76
N VAL A 190 -9.49 12.24 -10.08
CA VAL A 190 -8.83 12.11 -8.76
C VAL A 190 -7.32 12.36 -8.80
N SER A 191 -6.69 12.28 -9.97
CA SER A 191 -5.28 12.68 -10.14
C SER A 191 -5.03 14.17 -9.86
N ARG A 192 -6.09 14.98 -9.86
CA ARG A 192 -6.08 16.41 -9.54
C ARG A 192 -6.42 16.71 -8.08
N MET A 193 -6.47 15.68 -7.23
CA MET A 193 -6.74 15.87 -5.80
C MET A 193 -5.74 16.86 -5.20
N PRO A 194 -6.19 17.90 -4.48
CA PRO A 194 -5.29 18.83 -3.81
C PRO A 194 -4.32 18.09 -2.88
N LEU A 195 -3.05 18.51 -2.83
CA LEU A 195 -2.05 17.89 -1.95
C LEU A 195 -2.39 18.06 -0.46
N SER A 196 -3.16 19.10 -0.13
CA SER A 196 -3.69 19.36 1.21
C SER A 196 -4.82 18.41 1.62
N THR A 197 -5.39 17.66 0.68
CA THR A 197 -6.46 16.70 0.95
C THR A 197 -5.88 15.33 1.25
N CYS A 198 -6.15 14.82 2.45
CA CYS A 198 -5.77 13.48 2.88
C CYS A 198 -6.88 12.49 2.45
N VAL A 199 -6.49 11.39 1.82
CA VAL A 199 -7.44 10.37 1.36
C VAL A 199 -7.22 9.06 2.09
N LEU A 200 -8.30 8.49 2.64
CA LEU A 200 -8.34 7.11 3.09
C LEU A 200 -9.14 6.27 2.08
N THR A 201 -8.61 5.14 1.65
CA THR A 201 -9.41 4.08 1.04
C THR A 201 -9.38 2.84 1.92
N CYS A 202 -10.55 2.31 2.27
CA CYS A 202 -10.70 1.02 2.92
C CYS A 202 -11.49 0.07 2.00
N HIS A 203 -10.95 -1.11 1.74
CA HIS A 203 -11.53 -2.07 0.80
C HIS A 203 -11.41 -3.50 1.30
N GLY A 204 -12.46 -4.30 1.15
CA GLY A 204 -12.45 -5.72 1.51
C GLY A 204 -11.80 -6.60 0.44
N LEU A 205 -10.91 -7.53 0.80
CA LEU A 205 -10.25 -8.43 -0.17
C LEU A 205 -11.21 -9.48 -0.77
N LYS A 206 -12.35 -9.73 -0.12
CA LYS A 206 -13.41 -10.62 -0.62
C LYS A 206 -14.52 -9.86 -1.35
N ASP A 207 -14.31 -8.59 -1.68
CA ASP A 207 -15.25 -7.80 -2.47
C ASP A 207 -15.38 -8.35 -3.91
N LYS A 208 -16.51 -8.99 -4.18
CA LYS A 208 -16.88 -9.51 -5.51
C LYS A 208 -17.68 -8.53 -6.34
N THR A 209 -18.12 -7.41 -5.76
CA THR A 209 -18.88 -6.36 -6.45
C THR A 209 -17.95 -5.30 -7.00
N VAL A 210 -16.97 -4.83 -6.24
CA VAL A 210 -15.90 -3.95 -6.73
C VAL A 210 -14.57 -4.65 -6.45
N PRO A 211 -13.90 -5.20 -7.49
CA PRO A 211 -12.65 -5.92 -7.28
C PRO A 211 -11.61 -5.08 -6.51
N PRO A 212 -10.87 -5.66 -5.54
CA PRO A 212 -9.98 -4.91 -4.64
C PRO A 212 -8.88 -4.12 -5.35
N TYR A 213 -8.47 -4.51 -6.56
CA TYR A 213 -7.48 -3.76 -7.33
C TYR A 213 -7.93 -2.32 -7.63
N ASN A 214 -9.23 -2.02 -7.62
CA ASN A 214 -9.74 -0.65 -7.78
C ASN A 214 -9.26 0.28 -6.65
N ALA A 215 -9.14 -0.23 -5.43
CA ALA A 215 -8.62 0.51 -4.30
C ALA A 215 -7.16 0.91 -4.53
N ALA A 216 -6.36 -0.01 -5.07
CA ALA A 216 -4.97 0.26 -5.45
C ALA A 216 -4.88 1.29 -6.59
N MET A 217 -5.83 1.28 -7.54
CA MET A 217 -5.85 2.29 -8.62
C MET A 217 -6.07 3.71 -8.09
N PHE A 218 -6.97 3.90 -7.10
CA PHE A 218 -7.08 5.19 -6.41
C PHE A 218 -5.79 5.56 -5.68
N ALA A 219 -5.21 4.62 -4.93
CA ALA A 219 -3.97 4.84 -4.18
C ALA A 219 -2.79 5.25 -5.08
N ASN A 220 -2.70 4.66 -6.28
CA ASN A 220 -1.65 4.96 -7.24
C ASN A 220 -1.80 6.34 -7.90
N LYS A 221 -3.01 6.91 -7.89
CA LYS A 221 -3.34 8.16 -8.61
C LYS A 221 -3.36 9.37 -7.68
N ILE A 222 -3.60 9.17 -6.39
CA ILE A 222 -3.74 10.23 -5.40
C ILE A 222 -2.46 10.30 -4.54
N PRO A 223 -1.72 11.42 -4.54
CA PRO A 223 -0.42 11.50 -3.84
C PRO A 223 -0.51 11.34 -2.31
N ASN A 224 -1.53 11.91 -1.66
CA ASN A 224 -1.70 11.87 -0.21
C ASN A 224 -2.78 10.85 0.17
N HIS A 225 -2.43 9.57 0.03
CA HIS A 225 -3.39 8.47 0.11
C HIS A 225 -2.94 7.38 1.08
N THR A 226 -3.87 6.94 1.92
CA THR A 226 -3.74 5.78 2.81
C THR A 226 -4.67 4.68 2.31
N LEU A 227 -4.11 3.50 2.03
CA LEU A 227 -4.87 2.32 1.64
C LEU A 227 -4.90 1.28 2.77
N VAL A 228 -6.09 0.88 3.17
CA VAL A 228 -6.35 -0.19 4.13
C VAL A 228 -7.13 -1.30 3.43
N LEU A 229 -6.63 -2.53 3.53
CA LEU A 229 -7.28 -3.72 2.97
C LEU A 229 -7.73 -4.64 4.11
N LEU A 230 -9.02 -4.98 4.14
CA LEU A 230 -9.59 -5.89 5.13
C LEU A 230 -9.63 -7.31 4.55
N PRO A 231 -8.86 -8.28 5.07
CA PRO A 231 -8.73 -9.61 4.46
C PRO A 231 -10.06 -10.35 4.26
N GLU A 232 -10.96 -10.19 5.22
CA GLU A 232 -12.24 -10.88 5.24
C GLU A 232 -13.40 -10.02 4.73
N GLY A 233 -13.15 -8.75 4.39
CA GLY A 233 -14.20 -7.80 4.04
C GLY A 233 -14.86 -8.11 2.69
N ASP A 234 -16.19 -8.10 2.65
CA ASP A 234 -16.95 -8.07 1.39
C ASP A 234 -17.27 -6.63 0.97
N HIS A 235 -18.00 -6.44 -0.14
CA HIS A 235 -18.35 -5.10 -0.65
C HIS A 235 -19.03 -4.19 0.38
N ASN A 236 -19.83 -4.82 1.25
CA ASN A 236 -20.70 -4.15 2.20
C ASN A 236 -20.14 -4.21 3.63
N PHE A 237 -18.99 -4.84 3.82
CA PHE A 237 -18.37 -5.14 5.12
C PHE A 237 -19.27 -5.93 6.08
N ARG A 238 -20.12 -6.84 5.58
CA ARG A 238 -21.05 -7.60 6.42
C ARG A 238 -20.28 -8.40 7.48
N GLY A 239 -20.68 -8.26 8.75
CA GLY A 239 -20.00 -8.88 9.89
C GLY A 239 -18.68 -8.20 10.30
N GLN A 240 -18.34 -7.06 9.69
CA GLN A 240 -17.13 -6.27 9.95
C GLN A 240 -17.43 -4.77 10.05
N PHE A 241 -18.65 -4.39 10.43
CA PHE A 241 -19.07 -2.97 10.51
C PHE A 241 -18.26 -2.21 11.56
N GLU A 242 -17.97 -2.84 12.69
CA GLU A 242 -17.13 -2.28 13.75
C GLU A 242 -15.69 -2.09 13.25
N GLN A 243 -15.17 -3.06 12.50
CA GLN A 243 -13.80 -2.99 11.97
C GLN A 243 -13.62 -1.87 10.94
N VAL A 244 -14.52 -1.77 9.95
CA VAL A 244 -14.45 -0.67 8.96
C VAL A 244 -14.69 0.69 9.63
N THR A 245 -15.58 0.75 10.62
CA THR A 245 -15.80 1.97 11.41
C THR A 245 -14.54 2.37 12.17
N GLN A 246 -13.88 1.41 12.82
CA GLN A 246 -12.65 1.67 13.57
C GLN A 246 -11.54 2.19 12.66
N VAL A 247 -11.37 1.61 11.46
CA VAL A 247 -10.40 2.11 10.46
C VAL A 247 -10.61 3.59 10.16
N VAL A 248 -11.86 4.02 9.99
CA VAL A 248 -12.19 5.42 9.73
C VAL A 248 -11.93 6.28 10.97
N VAL A 249 -12.42 5.87 12.15
CA VAL A 249 -12.23 6.60 13.40
C VAL A 249 -10.75 6.78 13.75
N ASP A 250 -9.94 5.74 13.58
CA ASP A 250 -8.50 5.78 13.78
C ASP A 250 -7.84 6.77 12.82
N PHE A 251 -8.27 6.79 11.55
CA PHE A 251 -7.76 7.74 10.58
C PHE A 251 -8.04 9.19 10.99
N PHE A 252 -9.28 9.50 11.40
CA PHE A 252 -9.60 10.82 11.94
C PHE A 252 -8.80 11.13 13.21
N SER A 253 -8.70 10.19 14.14
CA SER A 253 -7.94 10.39 15.40
C SER A 253 -6.47 10.74 15.12
N LYS A 254 -5.84 10.10 14.13
CA LYS A 254 -4.49 10.44 13.67
C LYS A 254 -4.38 11.84 13.10
N HIS A 255 -5.45 12.32 12.45
CA HIS A 255 -5.53 13.69 11.96
C HIS A 255 -5.97 14.70 13.03
N GLU A 256 -6.54 14.29 14.17
CA GLU A 256 -6.87 15.19 15.28
C GLU A 256 -5.69 15.52 16.19
N HIS A 257 -4.66 14.69 16.15
CA HIS A 257 -3.40 14.95 16.83
C HIS A 257 -2.82 16.33 16.48
N ASP A 258 -2.11 16.94 17.45
CA ASP A 258 -1.34 18.16 17.20
C ASP A 258 -0.32 17.94 16.06
N ASN A 259 0.25 18.99 15.49
CA ASN A 259 1.12 18.85 14.33
C ASN A 259 2.30 17.87 14.56
N TYR A 260 2.76 17.69 15.80
CA TYR A 260 3.82 16.75 16.16
C TYR A 260 3.29 15.30 16.23
N GLN A 261 2.20 15.07 16.97
CA GLN A 261 1.56 13.77 17.08
C GLN A 261 0.93 13.31 15.75
N ARG A 262 0.46 14.24 14.91
CA ARG A 262 -0.01 14.02 13.54
C ARG A 262 1.17 13.63 12.66
N ALA A 263 2.31 14.30 12.76
CA ALA A 263 3.54 13.90 12.06
C ALA A 263 4.08 12.54 12.53
N LEU A 264 3.92 12.18 13.80
CA LEU A 264 4.27 10.85 14.32
C LEU A 264 3.28 9.77 13.89
N SER A 265 1.98 10.05 13.94
CA SER A 265 0.94 9.07 13.60
C SER A 265 0.74 8.91 12.10
N MET A 266 0.85 10.00 11.34
CA MET A 266 1.08 9.96 9.89
C MET A 266 2.53 9.60 9.55
N GLY A 267 3.47 9.53 10.49
CA GLY A 267 4.81 8.98 10.27
C GLY A 267 4.86 7.46 10.48
N GLN A 268 3.94 6.93 11.29
CA GLN A 268 3.69 5.49 11.45
C GLN A 268 2.65 4.96 10.45
N THR A 269 1.87 5.84 9.80
CA THR A 269 0.89 5.50 8.75
C THR A 269 0.86 6.44 7.52
N THR A 270 1.92 7.19 7.24
CA THR A 270 2.52 7.05 5.91
C THR A 270 2.77 5.57 5.89
N SER A 271 2.03 4.86 5.04
CA SER A 271 2.18 3.46 4.76
C SER A 271 3.57 3.01 5.19
N LEU A 272 3.69 1.83 5.82
CA LEU A 272 4.82 0.95 5.54
C LEU A 272 5.31 1.36 4.14
N VAL A 273 6.43 2.09 4.01
CA VAL A 273 6.81 2.59 2.69
C VAL A 273 7.23 1.32 2.04
N ILE A 274 6.23 0.61 1.49
CA ILE A 274 6.43 -0.67 0.88
C ILE A 274 7.40 -0.28 -0.22
N PRO A 275 8.60 -0.88 -0.24
CA PRO A 275 9.47 -0.87 -1.39
C PRO A 275 8.63 -0.77 -2.64
N ARG A 276 8.82 0.26 -3.45
CA ARG A 276 8.01 0.42 -4.65
C ARG A 276 8.19 -0.85 -5.48
N TRP A 277 7.18 -1.71 -5.47
CA TRP A 277 7.12 -2.87 -6.33
C TRP A 277 7.12 -2.34 -7.75
N VAL A 278 8.17 -2.66 -8.50
CA VAL A 278 8.23 -2.30 -9.90
C VAL A 278 8.02 -3.58 -10.66
N ASP A 279 6.91 -3.64 -11.39
CA ASP A 279 6.62 -4.76 -12.26
C ASP A 279 7.63 -4.77 -13.41
N ILE A 280 8.62 -5.66 -13.30
CA ILE A 280 9.62 -5.93 -14.33
C ILE A 280 9.26 -7.28 -14.94
N ASP A 281 8.83 -7.24 -16.19
CA ASP A 281 8.31 -8.43 -16.85
C ASP A 281 9.37 -9.55 -16.90
N GLY A 282 8.96 -10.74 -16.46
CA GLY A 282 9.85 -11.91 -16.31
C GLY A 282 10.68 -11.95 -15.02
N VAL A 283 10.50 -11.01 -14.09
CA VAL A 283 11.27 -10.95 -12.84
C VAL A 283 10.35 -10.93 -11.62
N ASN A 284 10.53 -11.92 -10.75
CA ASN A 284 9.83 -11.98 -9.47
C ASN A 284 10.56 -11.14 -8.41
N ASN A 285 9.83 -10.80 -7.35
CA ASN A 285 10.37 -10.17 -6.15
C ASN A 285 11.05 -8.79 -6.36
N PHE A 286 10.78 -8.08 -7.48
CA PHE A 286 11.46 -6.84 -7.85
C PHE A 286 10.89 -5.60 -7.14
N ARG A 287 11.73 -4.90 -6.36
CA ARG A 287 11.32 -3.69 -5.62
C ARG A 287 12.49 -2.77 -5.27
N ASP A 288 12.19 -1.50 -5.05
CA ASP A 288 13.12 -0.46 -4.61
C ASP A 288 13.47 -0.62 -3.12
N VAL A 289 14.75 -0.58 -2.74
CA VAL A 289 15.18 -0.66 -1.32
C VAL A 289 14.93 0.65 -0.57
N GLY A 290 14.75 1.77 -1.28
CA GLY A 290 14.55 3.08 -0.67
C GLY A 290 13.17 3.32 -0.06
N GLY A 291 13.05 4.42 0.67
CA GLY A 291 11.82 4.90 1.29
C GLY A 291 11.73 4.67 2.80
N TRP A 292 12.62 3.86 3.39
CA TRP A 292 12.59 3.55 4.81
C TRP A 292 13.09 4.71 5.70
N PRO A 293 12.40 5.05 6.80
CA PRO A 293 12.85 6.09 7.70
C PRO A 293 14.05 5.63 8.55
N LEU A 294 14.90 6.58 8.91
CA LEU A 294 15.96 6.37 9.90
C LEU A 294 15.39 6.36 11.31
N LYS A 295 15.98 5.56 12.20
CA LYS A 295 15.54 5.40 13.59
C LYS A 295 15.55 6.72 14.38
N ASP A 296 16.49 7.61 14.07
CA ASP A 296 16.66 8.89 14.74
C ASP A 296 15.83 10.04 14.14
N GLY A 297 15.02 9.75 13.10
CA GLY A 297 14.22 10.75 12.39
C GLY A 297 15.04 11.76 11.58
N SER A 298 16.35 11.56 11.43
CA SER A 298 17.22 12.52 10.72
C SER A 298 17.06 12.50 9.20
N GLY A 299 16.36 11.50 8.67
CA GLY A 299 16.21 11.28 7.23
C GLY A 299 15.52 9.97 6.88
N TYR A 300 15.61 9.61 5.61
CA TYR A 300 15.11 8.34 5.07
C TYR A 300 16.04 7.80 3.97
N ILE A 301 15.88 6.53 3.61
CA ILE A 301 16.67 5.88 2.57
C ILE A 301 16.25 6.38 1.19
N ARG A 302 17.21 6.82 0.40
CA ARG A 302 17.03 7.37 -0.94
C ARG A 302 16.50 6.30 -1.89
N GLU A 303 15.44 6.68 -2.58
CA GLU A 303 14.76 5.84 -3.57
C GLU A 303 15.50 5.82 -4.91
N ARG A 304 15.22 4.79 -5.71
CA ARG A 304 15.68 4.62 -7.10
C ARG A 304 17.20 4.57 -7.27
N LEU A 305 17.92 4.09 -6.25
CA LEU A 305 19.36 3.80 -6.36
C LEU A 305 19.66 2.30 -6.31
N VAL A 306 19.05 1.58 -5.37
CA VAL A 306 19.28 0.15 -5.17
C VAL A 306 17.94 -0.56 -5.24
N PHE A 307 17.82 -1.46 -6.20
CA PHE A 307 16.68 -2.37 -6.33
C PHE A 307 17.11 -3.78 -5.91
N ARG A 308 16.18 -4.55 -5.37
CA ARG A 308 16.36 -5.98 -5.09
C ARG A 308 15.40 -6.82 -5.90
N SER A 309 15.79 -8.03 -6.27
CA SER A 309 14.92 -8.95 -7.03
C SER A 309 15.28 -10.42 -6.87
N GLY A 310 14.42 -11.29 -7.40
CA GLY A 310 14.79 -12.64 -7.80
C GLY A 310 15.70 -12.64 -9.03
N HIS A 311 16.05 -13.83 -9.52
CA HIS A 311 16.98 -13.97 -10.64
C HIS A 311 16.44 -13.32 -11.93
N LEU A 312 17.36 -12.72 -12.70
CA LEU A 312 17.04 -11.98 -13.92
C LEU A 312 17.15 -12.83 -15.20
N SER A 313 17.27 -14.16 -15.09
CA SER A 313 17.49 -15.03 -16.25
C SER A 313 16.26 -15.23 -17.14
N LYS A 314 15.06 -14.88 -16.65
CA LYS A 314 13.80 -14.93 -17.39
C LYS A 314 13.35 -13.55 -17.88
N LEU A 315 14.22 -12.55 -17.81
CA LEU A 315 13.93 -11.17 -18.22
C LEU A 315 13.47 -11.14 -19.67
N SER A 316 12.27 -10.60 -19.90
CA SER A 316 11.72 -10.48 -21.25
C SER A 316 12.30 -9.25 -21.99
N PRO A 317 12.02 -9.08 -23.30
CA PRO A 317 12.31 -7.84 -23.99
C PRO A 317 11.63 -6.61 -23.36
N GLN A 318 10.40 -6.77 -22.83
CA GLN A 318 9.71 -5.71 -22.11
C GLN A 318 10.39 -5.42 -20.77
N GLY A 319 10.74 -6.46 -20.00
CA GLY A 319 11.50 -6.33 -18.76
C GLY A 319 12.82 -5.59 -18.97
N SER A 320 13.51 -5.90 -20.05
CA SER A 320 14.76 -5.23 -20.44
C SER A 320 14.56 -3.75 -20.72
N ALA A 321 13.50 -3.39 -21.45
CA ALA A 321 13.15 -1.99 -21.66
C ALA A 321 12.76 -1.27 -20.35
N GLN A 322 12.13 -1.97 -19.41
CA GLN A 322 11.80 -1.43 -18.08
C GLN A 322 13.07 -1.19 -17.24
N LEU A 323 14.04 -2.11 -17.22
CA LEU A 323 15.33 -1.90 -16.55
C LEU A 323 16.09 -0.70 -17.14
N ASN A 324 16.07 -0.53 -18.46
CA ASN A 324 16.67 0.64 -19.11
C ASN A 324 15.99 1.95 -18.68
N LYS A 325 14.66 1.97 -18.55
CA LYS A 325 13.90 3.15 -18.05
C LYS A 325 14.21 3.48 -16.59
N LEU A 326 14.57 2.47 -15.78
CA LEU A 326 15.06 2.66 -14.41
C LEU A 326 16.54 3.09 -14.36
N ASN A 327 17.21 3.21 -15.52
CA ASN A 327 18.62 3.55 -15.63
C ASN A 327 19.53 2.66 -14.78
N ILE A 328 19.24 1.35 -14.77
CA ILE A 328 20.11 0.35 -14.16
C ILE A 328 21.46 0.36 -14.89
N LYS A 329 22.56 0.47 -14.14
CA LYS A 329 23.94 0.41 -14.65
C LYS A 329 24.64 -0.91 -14.32
N ALA A 330 24.22 -1.57 -13.26
CA ALA A 330 24.77 -2.86 -12.90
C ALA A 330 23.78 -3.80 -12.23
N THR A 331 24.06 -5.09 -12.36
CA THR A 331 23.40 -6.16 -11.62
C THR A 331 24.44 -6.96 -10.85
N PHE A 332 24.17 -7.26 -9.59
CA PHE A 332 25.00 -8.10 -8.75
C PHE A 332 24.26 -9.40 -8.47
N ASP A 333 24.77 -10.47 -9.06
CA ASP A 333 24.20 -11.80 -9.01
C ASP A 333 24.90 -12.61 -7.91
N PHE A 334 24.22 -12.79 -6.77
CA PHE A 334 24.75 -13.49 -5.61
C PHE A 334 24.60 -15.03 -5.68
N ARG A 335 24.19 -15.56 -6.83
CA ARG A 335 23.94 -17.00 -6.99
C ARG A 335 25.21 -17.83 -6.98
N LEU A 336 25.05 -19.08 -6.55
CA LEU A 336 26.06 -20.14 -6.66
C LEU A 336 26.14 -20.61 -8.12
N ASP A 337 27.29 -21.15 -8.52
CA ASP A 337 27.52 -21.60 -9.90
C ASP A 337 26.51 -22.64 -10.38
N HIS A 338 26.07 -23.55 -9.49
CA HIS A 338 25.07 -24.55 -9.84
C HIS A 338 23.68 -23.93 -10.11
N GLU A 339 23.32 -22.85 -9.42
CA GLU A 339 22.07 -22.11 -9.67
C GLU A 339 22.15 -21.35 -10.99
N ILE A 340 23.32 -20.78 -11.31
CA ILE A 340 23.58 -20.15 -12.60
C ILE A 340 23.50 -21.17 -13.73
N LYS A 341 24.10 -22.36 -13.54
CA LYS A 341 24.04 -23.46 -14.52
C LYS A 341 22.62 -23.97 -14.75
N ARG A 342 21.79 -24.01 -13.70
CA ARG A 342 20.39 -24.46 -13.76
C ARG A 342 19.47 -23.43 -14.42
N ASP A 343 19.52 -22.19 -13.94
CA ASP A 343 18.52 -21.17 -14.29
C ASP A 343 18.99 -20.22 -15.39
N GLY A 344 20.28 -20.22 -15.73
CA GLY A 344 20.91 -19.29 -16.66
C GLY A 344 21.27 -17.94 -16.03
N ILE A 345 21.86 -17.07 -16.84
CA ILE A 345 22.15 -15.68 -16.51
C ILE A 345 21.20 -14.73 -17.24
N MET A 346 21.16 -13.48 -16.78
CA MET A 346 20.51 -12.39 -17.50
C MET A 346 21.12 -12.21 -18.89
N GLN A 347 20.27 -11.92 -19.88
CA GLN A 347 20.74 -11.54 -21.22
C GLN A 347 21.56 -10.24 -21.17
N GLU A 348 22.52 -10.10 -22.08
CA GLU A 348 23.32 -8.88 -22.17
C GLU A 348 22.44 -7.68 -22.52
N LEU A 349 22.52 -6.63 -21.70
CA LEU A 349 21.85 -5.36 -21.95
C LEU A 349 22.88 -4.25 -22.16
N PRO A 350 22.79 -3.48 -23.27
CA PRO A 350 23.70 -2.36 -23.50
C PRO A 350 23.71 -1.37 -22.33
N GLY A 351 24.89 -1.07 -21.80
CA GLY A 351 25.06 -0.14 -20.68
C GLY A 351 24.78 -0.72 -19.29
N VAL A 352 24.51 -2.03 -19.18
CA VAL A 352 24.33 -2.73 -17.91
C VAL A 352 25.45 -3.77 -17.71
N THR A 353 26.23 -3.65 -16.65
CA THR A 353 27.27 -4.64 -16.31
C THR A 353 26.75 -5.65 -15.29
N ARG A 354 26.89 -6.95 -15.59
CA ARG A 354 26.60 -8.01 -14.61
C ARG A 354 27.87 -8.42 -13.85
N PHE A 355 27.82 -8.38 -12.53
CA PHE A 355 28.82 -8.90 -11.62
C PHE A 355 28.35 -10.22 -11.00
N GLY A 356 29.05 -11.32 -11.27
CA GLY A 356 28.78 -12.63 -10.63
C GLY A 356 29.52 -12.74 -9.31
N TYR A 357 28.83 -12.49 -8.19
CA TYR A 357 29.41 -12.38 -6.84
C TYR A 357 28.86 -13.49 -5.95
N ASN A 358 29.39 -14.70 -6.09
CA ASN A 358 28.94 -15.84 -5.31
C ASN A 358 29.24 -15.63 -3.80
N LEU A 359 28.25 -15.15 -3.02
CA LEU A 359 28.43 -14.84 -1.60
C LEU A 359 28.73 -16.09 -0.74
N TYR A 360 28.54 -17.29 -1.28
CA TYR A 360 28.85 -18.56 -0.63
C TYR A 360 30.10 -19.24 -1.18
N GLU A 361 30.89 -18.59 -2.06
CA GLU A 361 32.05 -19.19 -2.74
C GLU A 361 33.01 -19.91 -1.77
N ASN A 362 33.21 -19.34 -0.58
CA ASN A 362 34.14 -19.90 0.40
C ASN A 362 33.53 -20.98 1.32
N VAL A 363 32.20 -21.14 1.30
CA VAL A 363 31.44 -22.04 2.18
C VAL A 363 30.97 -23.28 1.44
N VAL A 364 30.49 -23.13 0.21
CA VAL A 364 29.92 -24.23 -0.58
C VAL A 364 30.94 -24.68 -1.61
N LYS A 365 31.75 -25.69 -1.25
CA LYS A 365 32.77 -26.29 -2.12
C LYS A 365 32.39 -27.67 -2.65
N SER A 366 31.36 -28.27 -2.06
CA SER A 366 30.84 -29.59 -2.42
C SER A 366 29.32 -29.67 -2.26
N ASP A 367 28.71 -30.70 -2.83
CA ASP A 367 27.26 -30.97 -2.66
C ASP A 367 26.88 -31.20 -1.19
N LYS A 368 27.80 -31.75 -0.39
CA LYS A 368 27.61 -31.96 1.04
C LYS A 368 27.53 -30.63 1.80
N ASP A 369 28.38 -29.66 1.44
CA ASP A 369 28.36 -28.32 2.03
C ASP A 369 27.08 -27.57 1.66
N LEU A 370 26.65 -27.70 0.40
CA LEU A 370 25.38 -27.14 -0.06
C LEU A 370 24.20 -27.74 0.72
N TYR A 371 24.18 -29.06 0.89
CA TYR A 371 23.13 -29.73 1.66
C TYR A 371 23.10 -29.21 3.11
N LYS A 372 24.25 -29.14 3.77
CA LYS A 372 24.35 -28.60 5.14
C LYS A 372 23.84 -27.16 5.22
N ALA A 373 24.24 -26.30 4.27
CA ALA A 373 23.82 -24.90 4.22
C ALA A 373 22.31 -24.73 3.97
N LEU A 374 21.65 -25.71 3.34
CA LEU A 374 20.20 -25.69 3.12
C LEU A 374 19.41 -26.28 4.29
N MET A 375 19.94 -27.31 4.95
CA MET A 375 19.24 -27.99 6.06
C MET A 375 19.09 -27.10 7.29
N VAL A 376 20.02 -26.17 7.52
CA VAL A 376 19.98 -25.26 8.68
C VAL A 376 18.65 -24.48 8.75
N PHE A 377 18.03 -24.14 7.62
CA PHE A 377 16.76 -23.41 7.60
C PHE A 377 15.56 -24.21 8.13
N LEU A 378 15.69 -25.53 8.28
CA LEU A 378 14.66 -26.39 8.89
C LEU A 378 14.62 -26.25 10.42
N GLU A 379 15.67 -25.69 11.03
CA GLU A 379 15.78 -25.49 12.48
C GLU A 379 15.03 -24.23 12.96
N GLY A 380 14.22 -23.61 12.09
CA GLY A 380 13.44 -22.42 12.43
C GLY A 380 14.32 -21.17 12.52
N GLU A 381 13.91 -20.22 13.36
CA GLU A 381 14.51 -18.89 13.42
C GLU A 381 16.02 -18.90 13.73
N GLU A 382 16.45 -19.80 14.61
CA GLU A 382 17.86 -19.98 14.98
C GLU A 382 18.69 -20.43 13.77
N GLY A 383 18.17 -21.39 13.01
CA GLY A 383 18.82 -21.87 11.81
C GLY A 383 18.88 -20.84 10.68
N PHE A 384 17.85 -19.99 10.53
CA PHE A 384 17.92 -18.83 9.65
C PHE A 384 19.06 -17.87 10.06
N ALA A 385 19.19 -17.59 11.37
CA ALA A 385 20.24 -16.73 11.87
C ALA A 385 21.65 -17.32 11.65
N GLU A 386 21.85 -18.61 11.89
CA GLU A 386 23.10 -19.30 11.60
C GLU A 386 23.46 -19.24 10.10
N GLY A 387 22.49 -19.54 9.23
CA GLY A 387 22.68 -19.45 7.78
C GLY A 387 23.05 -18.02 7.34
N TYR A 388 22.41 -17.00 7.90
CA TYR A 388 22.65 -15.60 7.51
C TYR A 388 23.97 -15.06 8.06
N MET A 389 24.37 -15.46 9.27
CA MET A 389 25.72 -15.18 9.76
C MET A 389 26.77 -15.84 8.86
N THR A 390 26.54 -17.07 8.38
CA THR A 390 27.44 -17.73 7.44
C THR A 390 27.59 -16.96 6.13
N ILE A 391 26.49 -16.43 5.57
CA ILE A 391 26.53 -15.55 4.39
C ILE A 391 27.38 -14.30 4.67
N LEU A 392 27.16 -13.64 5.81
CA LEU A 392 27.91 -12.43 6.19
C LEU A 392 29.40 -12.70 6.34
N GLU A 393 29.79 -13.81 6.97
CA GLU A 393 31.19 -14.17 7.17
C GLU A 393 31.89 -14.49 5.84
N SER A 394 31.23 -15.26 4.98
CA SER A 394 31.75 -15.63 3.66
C SER A 394 31.82 -14.44 2.70
N GLY A 395 30.81 -13.57 2.77
CA GLY A 395 30.58 -12.49 1.83
C GLY A 395 31.36 -11.20 2.09
N LYS A 396 32.12 -11.10 3.21
CA LYS A 396 32.78 -9.86 3.67
C LYS A 396 33.42 -9.03 2.57
N LYS A 397 34.32 -9.64 1.80
CA LYS A 397 35.05 -8.97 0.71
C LYS A 397 34.09 -8.48 -0.38
N LEU A 398 33.22 -9.36 -0.86
CA LEU A 398 32.29 -9.07 -1.95
C LEU A 398 31.27 -8.00 -1.55
N ILE A 399 30.76 -8.02 -0.32
CA ILE A 399 29.86 -6.99 0.23
C ILE A 399 30.58 -5.64 0.24
N GLY A 400 31.85 -5.59 0.67
CA GLY A 400 32.68 -4.40 0.60
C GLY A 400 32.85 -3.88 -0.82
N ASP A 401 33.09 -4.77 -1.79
CA ASP A 401 33.25 -4.42 -3.20
C ASP A 401 31.95 -3.85 -3.81
N VAL A 402 30.78 -4.38 -3.43
CA VAL A 402 29.48 -3.82 -3.82
C VAL A 402 29.30 -2.40 -3.27
N PHE A 403 29.63 -2.17 -2.00
CA PHE A 403 29.56 -0.82 -1.42
C PHE A 403 30.52 0.17 -2.09
N ARG A 404 31.73 -0.26 -2.45
CA ARG A 404 32.67 0.56 -3.22
C ARG A 404 32.17 0.88 -4.62
N TYR A 405 31.50 -0.08 -5.27
CA TYR A 405 30.84 0.17 -6.54
C TYR A 405 29.75 1.25 -6.39
N MET A 406 28.90 1.13 -5.35
CA MET A 406 27.81 2.09 -5.11
C MET A 406 28.32 3.54 -5.07
N ILE A 407 29.35 3.82 -4.27
CA ILE A 407 29.89 5.18 -4.13
C ILE A 407 30.69 5.67 -5.34
N LYS A 408 31.19 4.76 -6.19
CA LYS A 408 31.99 5.10 -7.36
C LYS A 408 31.13 5.35 -8.60
N GLU A 409 30.08 4.56 -8.79
CA GLU A 409 29.35 4.46 -10.07
C GLU A 409 27.90 4.96 -9.98
N LEU A 410 27.30 5.02 -8.78
CA LEU A 410 25.95 5.57 -8.63
C LEU A 410 25.98 7.09 -8.45
N SER A 411 25.03 7.77 -9.11
CA SER A 411 24.91 9.21 -9.16
C SER A 411 23.45 9.60 -8.98
N ILE A 412 23.22 10.48 -8.00
CA ILE A 412 21.90 11.04 -7.71
C ILE A 412 21.42 11.91 -8.88
N GLU A 413 22.31 12.73 -9.45
CA GLU A 413 21.99 13.65 -10.55
C GLU A 413 21.64 12.90 -11.83
N GLN A 414 22.43 11.87 -12.16
CA GLN A 414 22.19 11.04 -13.34
C GLN A 414 21.13 9.96 -13.10
N ARG A 415 20.64 9.83 -11.86
CA ARG A 415 19.69 8.79 -11.43
C ARG A 415 20.15 7.40 -11.84
N SER A 416 21.44 7.08 -11.67
CA SER A 416 21.94 5.73 -11.96
C SER A 416 21.59 4.79 -10.81
N ALA A 417 21.20 3.56 -11.17
CA ALA A 417 20.74 2.58 -10.21
C ALA A 417 21.40 1.22 -10.44
N MET A 418 21.26 0.33 -9.46
CA MET A 418 21.72 -1.06 -9.56
C MET A 418 20.68 -2.04 -9.04
N VAL A 419 20.78 -3.29 -9.48
CA VAL A 419 19.95 -4.40 -8.97
C VAL A 419 20.85 -5.39 -8.25
N ILE A 420 20.48 -5.76 -7.03
CA ILE A 420 21.08 -6.87 -6.30
C ILE A 420 20.11 -8.06 -6.28
N HIS A 421 20.58 -9.25 -6.59
CA HIS A 421 19.69 -10.41 -6.66
C HIS A 421 20.37 -11.72 -6.30
N CYS A 422 19.55 -12.72 -5.99
CA CYS A 422 19.96 -14.11 -5.92
C CYS A 422 18.92 -14.93 -6.70
N THR A 423 18.57 -16.14 -6.26
CA THR A 423 17.51 -16.93 -6.90
C THR A 423 16.13 -16.35 -6.60
N ALA A 424 15.74 -16.31 -5.33
CA ALA A 424 14.45 -15.75 -4.91
C ALA A 424 14.50 -14.25 -4.58
N GLY A 425 15.70 -13.68 -4.44
CA GLY A 425 15.87 -12.36 -3.85
C GLY A 425 15.61 -12.34 -2.34
N LYS A 426 15.73 -13.50 -1.68
CA LYS A 426 15.41 -13.70 -0.25
C LYS A 426 16.64 -13.63 0.65
N ASP A 427 17.46 -14.70 0.66
CA ASP A 427 18.50 -14.92 1.67
C ASP A 427 19.70 -14.00 1.47
N ARG A 428 20.55 -14.29 0.47
CA ARG A 428 21.76 -13.52 0.15
C ARG A 428 21.47 -12.04 -0.14
N THR A 429 20.41 -11.79 -0.91
CA THR A 429 19.94 -10.43 -1.18
C THR A 429 19.43 -9.75 0.09
N GLY A 430 18.66 -10.44 0.92
CA GLY A 430 18.14 -9.90 2.18
C GLY A 430 19.23 -9.59 3.19
N VAL A 431 20.27 -10.43 3.29
CA VAL A 431 21.43 -10.18 4.15
C VAL A 431 22.20 -8.93 3.71
N PHE A 432 22.38 -8.72 2.40
CA PHE A 432 22.98 -7.48 1.90
C PHE A 432 22.10 -6.27 2.21
N VAL A 433 20.80 -6.35 1.93
CA VAL A 433 19.84 -5.24 2.19
C VAL A 433 19.78 -4.91 3.68
N MET A 434 19.73 -5.91 4.56
CA MET A 434 19.83 -5.74 6.02
C MET A 434 21.09 -4.96 6.39
N THR A 435 22.23 -5.33 5.81
CA THR A 435 23.51 -4.66 6.08
C THR A 435 23.48 -3.19 5.61
N LEU A 436 22.97 -2.93 4.41
CA LEU A 436 22.84 -1.58 3.85
C LEU A 436 21.92 -0.69 4.70
N LEU A 437 20.72 -1.17 5.03
CA LEU A 437 19.74 -0.43 5.82
C LEU A 437 20.25 -0.21 7.26
N GLY A 438 20.85 -1.24 7.85
CA GLY A 438 21.46 -1.16 9.18
C GLY A 438 22.65 -0.19 9.25
N LEU A 439 23.48 -0.13 8.20
CA LEU A 439 24.57 0.84 8.09
C LEU A 439 24.07 2.29 8.02
N CYS A 440 22.93 2.50 7.37
CA CYS A 440 22.28 3.80 7.26
C CYS A 440 21.53 4.21 8.53
N GLY A 441 21.22 3.28 9.43
CA GLY A 441 20.55 3.57 10.71
C GLY A 441 19.03 3.38 10.69
N VAL A 442 18.51 2.53 9.80
CA VAL A 442 17.10 2.11 9.83
C VAL A 442 16.84 1.23 11.05
N ASP A 443 15.64 1.30 11.62
CA ASP A 443 15.27 0.50 12.78
C ASP A 443 15.21 -1.01 12.45
N ASP A 444 15.64 -1.85 13.38
CA ASP A 444 15.77 -3.30 13.21
C ASP A 444 14.44 -3.95 12.81
N GLU A 445 13.33 -3.48 13.37
CA GLU A 445 11.99 -4.00 13.05
C GLU A 445 11.57 -3.66 11.63
N ILE A 446 11.97 -2.49 11.13
CA ILE A 446 11.72 -2.10 9.74
C ILE A 446 12.55 -2.97 8.80
N ILE A 447 13.82 -3.22 9.13
CA ILE A 447 14.69 -4.10 8.35
C ILE A 447 14.10 -5.52 8.27
N ALA A 448 13.64 -6.07 9.38
CA ALA A 448 13.03 -7.40 9.41
C ALA A 448 11.74 -7.48 8.59
N LYS A 449 10.88 -6.45 8.67
CA LYS A 449 9.65 -6.34 7.87
C LYS A 449 9.92 -6.16 6.37
N GLU A 450 10.93 -5.36 5.99
CA GLU A 450 11.34 -5.23 4.58
C GLU A 450 11.71 -6.58 3.97
N TYR A 451 12.45 -7.38 4.74
CA TYR A 451 12.85 -8.73 4.34
C TYR A 451 11.63 -9.66 4.18
N GLU A 452 10.68 -9.61 5.13
CA GLU A 452 9.45 -10.41 5.13
C GLU A 452 8.59 -10.19 3.89
N LEU A 453 8.63 -8.99 3.27
CA LEU A 453 7.93 -8.70 2.01
C LEU A 453 8.28 -9.66 0.88
N THR A 454 9.40 -10.38 0.97
CA THR A 454 9.73 -11.45 0.02
C THR A 454 8.65 -12.54 -0.04
N ASN A 455 7.92 -12.80 1.05
CA ASN A 455 6.79 -13.74 1.06
C ASN A 455 5.65 -13.33 0.11
N LEU A 456 5.54 -12.02 -0.21
CA LEU A 456 4.57 -11.51 -1.17
C LEU A 456 5.09 -11.58 -2.61
N GLY A 457 6.39 -11.36 -2.82
CA GLY A 457 6.99 -11.27 -4.15
C GLY A 457 7.57 -12.55 -4.73
N TYR A 458 7.68 -13.60 -3.92
CA TYR A 458 8.20 -14.89 -4.36
C TYR A 458 7.51 -16.02 -3.60
N PHE A 459 6.70 -16.82 -4.32
CA PHE A 459 6.04 -18.00 -3.77
C PHE A 459 6.36 -19.21 -4.65
N ASP A 460 6.47 -20.38 -4.02
CA ASP A 460 6.63 -21.66 -4.72
C ASP A 460 5.25 -22.32 -4.88
N PHE A 461 5.05 -23.12 -5.92
CA PHE A 461 3.79 -23.84 -6.09
C PHE A 461 3.72 -25.01 -5.08
N GLU A 462 2.53 -25.26 -4.53
CA GLU A 462 2.30 -26.29 -3.50
C GLU A 462 2.88 -27.67 -3.87
N LYS A 463 2.72 -28.07 -5.13
CA LYS A 463 3.25 -29.34 -5.66
C LYS A 463 4.78 -29.44 -5.59
N HIS A 464 5.51 -28.33 -5.72
CA HIS A 464 6.97 -28.31 -5.58
C HIS A 464 7.38 -28.41 -4.11
N LEU A 465 6.63 -27.77 -3.21
CA LEU A 465 6.82 -27.88 -1.76
C LEU A 465 6.66 -29.33 -1.29
N GLU A 466 5.59 -30.01 -1.73
CA GLU A 466 5.36 -31.43 -1.40
C GLU A 466 6.51 -32.34 -1.85
N ASN A 467 7.02 -32.13 -3.07
CA ASN A 467 8.10 -32.95 -3.60
C ASN A 467 9.41 -32.73 -2.82
N ARG A 468 9.73 -31.49 -2.46
CA ARG A 468 10.91 -31.17 -1.64
C ARG A 468 10.77 -31.70 -0.22
N ALA A 469 9.60 -31.55 0.39
CA ALA A 469 9.30 -32.07 1.72
C ALA A 469 9.53 -33.59 1.77
N ARG A 470 9.05 -34.32 0.75
CA ARG A 470 9.29 -35.76 0.60
C ARG A 470 10.77 -36.13 0.43
N GLN A 471 11.53 -35.37 -0.36
CA GLN A 471 12.96 -35.63 -0.58
C GLN A 471 13.80 -35.45 0.69
N VAL A 472 13.42 -34.52 1.56
CA VAL A 472 14.14 -34.18 2.79
C VAL A 472 13.59 -34.92 4.01
N GLY A 473 12.43 -35.57 3.89
CA GLY A 473 11.81 -36.34 4.97
C GLY A 473 11.12 -35.48 6.03
N VAL A 474 10.64 -34.29 5.67
CA VAL A 474 9.93 -33.36 6.58
C VAL A 474 8.48 -33.14 6.14
N THR A 475 7.66 -32.53 7.00
CA THR A 475 6.30 -32.16 6.64
C THR A 475 6.28 -30.97 5.66
N ILE A 476 5.19 -30.81 4.93
CA ILE A 476 5.01 -29.67 4.02
C ILE A 476 5.05 -28.34 4.76
N ASP A 477 4.53 -28.28 5.98
CA ASP A 477 4.51 -27.05 6.80
C ASP A 477 5.92 -26.64 7.23
N VAL A 478 6.75 -27.59 7.63
CA VAL A 478 8.17 -27.36 7.95
C VAL A 478 8.92 -26.88 6.71
N MET A 479 8.69 -27.50 5.56
CA MET A 479 9.31 -27.08 4.29
C MET A 479 8.84 -25.67 3.87
N ARG A 480 7.56 -25.35 4.06
CA ARG A 480 7.00 -24.03 3.77
C ARG A 480 7.63 -22.96 4.67
N ALA A 481 7.78 -23.24 5.96
CA ALA A 481 8.45 -22.35 6.90
C ALA A 481 9.91 -22.12 6.51
N ALA A 482 10.67 -23.16 6.18
CA ALA A 482 12.08 -23.06 5.76
C ALA A 482 12.25 -22.29 4.43
N LEU A 483 11.27 -22.38 3.53
CA LEU A 483 11.30 -21.64 2.26
C LEU A 483 10.73 -20.21 2.37
N SER A 484 10.02 -19.88 3.45
CA SER A 484 9.52 -18.54 3.73
C SER A 484 10.64 -17.54 4.06
N ALA A 485 10.32 -16.26 4.02
CA ALA A 485 11.12 -15.20 4.59
C ALA A 485 10.76 -15.04 6.08
N SER A 486 11.50 -15.70 6.97
CA SER A 486 11.26 -15.70 8.41
C SER A 486 11.67 -14.37 9.07
N ILE A 487 10.67 -13.58 9.49
CA ILE A 487 10.90 -12.31 10.20
C ILE A 487 11.69 -12.50 11.49
N GLY A 488 11.38 -13.55 12.27
CA GLY A 488 12.09 -13.86 13.51
C GLY A 488 13.54 -14.29 13.28
N GLY A 489 13.80 -15.10 12.24
CA GLY A 489 15.15 -15.43 11.82
C GLY A 489 15.98 -14.20 11.44
N MET A 490 15.37 -13.23 10.74
CA MET A 490 16.02 -11.96 10.43
C MET A 490 16.31 -11.11 11.68
N ARG A 491 15.37 -11.01 12.63
CA ARG A 491 15.59 -10.31 13.92
C ARG A 491 16.75 -10.91 14.72
N LEU A 492 16.81 -12.24 14.81
CA LEU A 492 17.89 -12.95 15.48
C LEU A 492 19.23 -12.69 14.78
N THR A 493 19.24 -12.70 13.45
CA THR A 493 20.45 -12.34 12.66
C THR A 493 20.94 -10.94 13.01
N ILE A 494 20.06 -9.93 12.97
CA ILE A 494 20.40 -8.54 13.30
C ILE A 494 21.02 -8.46 14.71
N THR A 495 20.42 -9.18 15.66
CA THR A 495 20.91 -9.27 17.04
C THR A 495 22.32 -9.87 17.09
N GLN A 496 22.56 -10.99 16.42
CA GLN A 496 23.86 -11.65 16.39
C GLN A 496 24.95 -10.80 15.72
N VAL A 497 24.61 -10.07 14.65
CA VAL A 497 25.54 -9.12 14.01
C VAL A 497 25.96 -8.05 15.00
N LYS A 498 25.01 -7.43 15.71
CA LYS A 498 25.30 -6.38 16.70
C LYS A 498 26.06 -6.92 17.91
N GLN A 499 25.78 -8.14 18.36
CA GLN A 499 26.54 -8.78 19.44
C GLN A 499 28.00 -9.04 19.03
N LYS A 500 28.23 -9.55 17.81
CA LYS A 500 29.57 -9.92 17.34
C LYS A 500 30.42 -8.72 16.93
N TYR A 501 29.82 -7.74 16.26
CA TYR A 501 30.53 -6.61 15.65
C TYR A 501 30.27 -5.27 16.34
N GLY A 502 29.43 -5.24 17.37
CA GLY A 502 28.97 -4.01 18.04
C GLY A 502 27.89 -3.25 17.25
N SER A 503 28.01 -3.18 15.92
CA SER A 503 27.03 -2.55 15.03
C SER A 503 27.22 -3.01 13.58
N PHE A 504 26.29 -2.62 12.69
CA PHE A 504 26.48 -2.78 11.25
C PHE A 504 27.68 -1.99 10.73
N GLU A 505 27.99 -0.83 11.33
CA GLU A 505 29.20 -0.07 11.00
C GLU A 505 30.46 -0.85 11.37
N GLY A 506 30.48 -1.50 12.55
CA GLY A 506 31.57 -2.39 12.96
C GLY A 506 31.73 -3.57 11.99
N TYR A 507 30.63 -4.17 11.54
CA TYR A 507 30.68 -5.25 10.55
C TYR A 507 31.31 -4.79 9.23
N VAL A 508 30.86 -3.66 8.66
CA VAL A 508 31.39 -3.23 7.35
C VAL A 508 32.82 -2.67 7.45
N ARG A 509 33.20 -2.08 8.58
CA ARG A 509 34.56 -1.59 8.81
C ARG A 509 35.53 -2.75 9.05
N ASP A 510 35.24 -3.55 10.06
CA ASP A 510 36.17 -4.56 10.57
C ASP A 510 36.06 -5.88 9.80
N GLY A 511 34.89 -6.17 9.22
CA GLY A 511 34.62 -7.33 8.38
C GLY A 511 34.84 -7.06 6.89
N CYS A 512 34.17 -6.06 6.33
CA CYS A 512 34.24 -5.77 4.88
C CYS A 512 35.42 -4.87 4.47
N GLY A 513 36.15 -4.31 5.43
CA GLY A 513 37.33 -3.48 5.19
C GLY A 513 37.00 -2.10 4.60
N LEU A 514 35.82 -1.54 4.90
CA LEU A 514 35.48 -0.17 4.52
C LEU A 514 36.13 0.83 5.48
N SER A 515 36.73 1.87 4.92
CA SER A 515 37.22 3.04 5.65
C SER A 515 36.05 3.91 6.14
N SER A 516 36.28 4.72 7.18
CA SER A 516 35.28 5.68 7.67
C SER A 516 34.83 6.65 6.57
N THR A 517 35.72 7.01 5.63
CA THR A 517 35.40 7.84 4.48
C THR A 517 34.45 7.16 3.50
N GLU A 518 34.65 5.87 3.21
CA GLU A 518 33.73 5.10 2.35
C GLU A 518 32.37 4.93 3.03
N ILE A 519 32.36 4.63 4.34
CA ILE A 519 31.12 4.52 5.12
C ILE A 519 30.31 5.82 5.06
N GLN A 520 30.97 6.97 5.24
CA GLN A 520 30.29 8.26 5.15
C GLN A 520 29.80 8.56 3.74
N ALA A 521 30.55 8.19 2.71
CA ALA A 521 30.13 8.34 1.31
C ALA A 521 28.87 7.50 1.00
N ILE A 522 28.79 6.27 1.51
CA ILE A 522 27.60 5.41 1.38
C ILE A 522 26.41 6.07 2.05
N ARG A 523 26.58 6.58 3.29
CA ARG A 523 25.52 7.31 4.00
C ARG A 523 25.06 8.54 3.24
N ASN A 524 25.98 9.35 2.71
CA ASN A 524 25.62 10.54 1.93
C ASN A 524 24.85 10.19 0.64
N LEU A 525 25.25 9.10 -0.02
CA LEU A 525 24.56 8.59 -1.21
C LEU A 525 23.15 8.10 -0.86
N MET A 526 23.01 7.32 0.21
CA MET A 526 21.80 6.58 0.54
C MET A 526 20.84 7.30 1.47
N ILE A 527 21.27 8.33 2.21
CA ILE A 527 20.40 9.04 3.15
C ILE A 527 19.96 10.36 2.53
N VAL A 528 18.66 10.60 2.55
CA VAL A 528 18.08 11.93 2.33
C VAL A 528 17.89 12.59 3.69
N PRO A 529 18.68 13.63 4.04
CA PRO A 529 18.55 14.29 5.33
C PRO A 529 17.30 15.19 5.36
N ILE A 530 16.64 15.21 6.51
CA ILE A 530 15.60 16.18 6.88
C ILE A 530 16.31 17.36 7.59
N ARG A 531 16.03 18.62 7.17
CA ARG A 531 16.84 19.79 7.55
C ARG A 531 16.63 20.20 9.02
N PHE A 532 17.61 20.89 9.62
CA PHE A 532 17.63 21.22 11.05
C PHE A 532 16.47 22.11 11.53
N GLU A 533 15.95 22.97 10.66
CA GLU A 533 14.73 23.76 10.91
C GLU A 533 13.48 22.87 11.03
N GLU A 534 13.52 21.66 10.44
CA GLU A 534 12.51 20.61 10.53
C GLU A 534 12.83 19.61 11.68
N ARG A 535 14.03 19.64 12.28
CA ARG A 535 14.47 18.71 13.35
C ARG A 535 13.88 19.01 14.73
N GLN A 536 13.31 20.20 14.97
CA GLN A 536 12.58 20.47 16.22
C GLN A 536 11.28 19.66 16.34
N LEU A 537 10.81 19.08 15.23
CA LEU A 537 9.66 18.18 15.17
C LEU A 537 10.00 16.71 15.52
N TYR A 538 11.28 16.37 15.77
CA TYR A 538 11.73 14.97 15.90
C TYR A 538 12.59 14.66 17.13
N ARG A 539 12.79 15.60 18.07
CA ARG A 539 13.42 15.26 19.36
C ARG A 539 12.34 14.81 20.37
N PRO A 540 12.50 13.65 21.04
CA PRO A 540 11.75 13.40 22.25
C PRO A 540 12.22 14.44 23.28
N LYS A 541 11.28 15.24 23.81
CA LYS A 541 11.57 16.00 25.03
C LYS A 541 11.65 14.98 26.17
N ILE A 542 12.77 15.03 26.90
CA ILE A 542 13.03 14.24 28.11
C ILE A 542 11.95 14.52 29.15
#